data_AF-A0AAD6UX86-F1
#
_entry.id   AF-A0AAD6UX86-F1
#
_cell.length_a   1.000
_cell.length_b   1.000
_cell.length_c   1.000
_cell.angle_alpha   90.00
_cell.angle_beta   90.00
_cell.angle_gamma   90.00
#
_symmetry.space_group_name_H-M   'P 1'
#
loop_
_entity.id
_entity.type
_entity.pdbx_description
1 polymer ?
#
loop_
_entity_poly.entity_id
_entity_poly.type
_entity_poly.pdbx_seq_one_letter_code
_entity_poly.pdbx_strand_id
1 'polypeptide(L)'
;MSTEAPIHDAPAPFSGAADAENADRPADFIIRSCDGFDFHVHKDILKFASDVFNDMFAFPADTSGSADSDPRRDGKPVLVVPESQSALHKLLCLAYPPDLHLLDSYTLVGEADLDRIVAVYQAADKYQFHRVLRLLRNMLDQPALIDAHPYRLFAIAKICGLGELARKAALSTLRSPIDPTAAFPEMRCLSWEEGHKLLRFHHLCGQRAAKYVEQKGWKFFSMAPAVGEAPSHYHVWAIRSHNHSHCCATSEPQWSQWFFNYTAHLASRLQTAPSHCTVETLELAPADRELAERCSTCSADPNRERDFENFKGMLAGKIKASHETLVDTYFDFSQTSK
;
A
#
# COMPACT_ATOMS: atom_id res chain seq x y z
N MET A 1 42.80 14.82 -8.56
CA MET A 1 42.77 14.37 -9.97
C MET A 1 41.47 13.60 -10.14
N SER A 2 40.42 14.28 -10.60
CA SER A 2 39.12 13.65 -10.83
C SER A 2 39.22 12.87 -12.15
N THR A 3 39.36 11.55 -12.07
CA THR A 3 39.13 10.68 -13.23
C THR A 3 37.67 10.83 -13.63
N GLU A 4 37.40 11.48 -14.76
CA GLU A 4 36.09 11.45 -15.39
C GLU A 4 35.65 10.00 -15.52
N ALA A 5 34.47 9.67 -14.98
CA ALA A 5 33.92 8.34 -15.10
C ALA A 5 33.76 8.00 -16.60
N PRO A 6 34.05 6.75 -17.01
CA PRO A 6 33.84 6.35 -18.40
C PRO A 6 32.36 6.54 -18.77
N ILE A 7 32.14 7.22 -19.89
CA ILE A 7 30.81 7.44 -20.44
C ILE A 7 30.41 6.22 -21.25
N HIS A 8 29.20 5.71 -21.03
CA HIS A 8 28.64 4.54 -21.69
C HIS A 8 27.31 4.87 -22.36
N ASP A 9 26.91 4.09 -23.36
CA ASP A 9 25.54 4.18 -23.88
C ASP A 9 24.59 3.41 -22.97
N ALA A 10 23.39 3.95 -22.78
CA ALA A 10 22.32 3.28 -22.08
C ALA A 10 21.92 1.98 -22.80
N PRO A 11 21.34 1.00 -22.09
CA PRO A 11 20.74 -0.17 -22.71
C PRO A 11 19.63 0.21 -23.71
N ALA A 12 19.33 -0.71 -24.63
CA ALA A 12 18.14 -0.61 -25.46
C ALA A 12 16.90 -0.34 -24.57
N PRO A 13 15.93 0.47 -25.04
CA PRO A 13 15.81 1.00 -26.40
C PRO A 13 16.51 2.36 -26.61
N PHE A 14 17.23 2.89 -25.63
CA PHE A 14 17.82 4.25 -25.67
C PHE A 14 19.33 4.25 -25.98
N SER A 15 19.84 3.17 -26.59
CA SER A 15 21.25 3.05 -26.95
C SER A 15 21.56 3.79 -28.26
N GLY A 16 22.82 4.20 -28.47
CA GLY A 16 23.26 4.72 -29.76
C GLY A 16 23.15 3.71 -30.90
N ALA A 17 23.20 2.41 -30.60
CA ALA A 17 22.98 1.35 -31.58
C ALA A 17 21.51 1.24 -32.03
N ALA A 18 20.56 1.32 -31.09
CA ALA A 18 19.12 1.30 -31.41
C ALA A 18 18.73 2.50 -32.29
N ASP A 19 19.38 3.64 -32.06
CA ASP A 19 19.25 4.83 -32.88
C ASP A 19 19.75 4.62 -34.32
N ALA A 20 20.88 3.93 -34.49
CA ALA A 20 21.41 3.58 -35.81
C ALA A 20 20.51 2.57 -36.57
N GLU A 21 19.81 1.70 -35.85
CA GLU A 21 18.83 0.75 -36.42
C GLU A 21 17.51 1.42 -36.82
N ASN A 22 17.12 2.52 -36.15
CA ASN A 22 15.91 3.30 -36.44
C ASN A 22 16.21 4.56 -37.28
N ALA A 23 16.85 4.35 -38.43
CA ALA A 23 17.36 5.42 -39.29
C ALA A 23 16.30 6.43 -39.79
N ASP A 24 15.02 6.05 -39.80
CA ASP A 24 13.91 6.93 -40.22
C ASP A 24 13.60 8.03 -39.18
N ARG A 25 13.95 7.83 -37.91
CA ARG A 25 13.71 8.80 -36.84
C ARG A 25 14.83 8.78 -35.79
N PRO A 26 16.02 9.28 -36.12
CA PRO A 26 17.13 9.28 -35.18
C PRO A 26 16.86 10.22 -34.00
N ALA A 27 17.39 9.87 -32.84
CA ALA A 27 17.43 10.68 -31.63
C ALA A 27 18.18 11.99 -31.91
N ASP A 28 17.68 13.10 -31.39
CA ASP A 28 18.20 14.44 -31.60
C ASP A 28 18.68 15.10 -30.29
N PHE A 29 18.70 14.33 -29.21
CA PHE A 29 19.11 14.76 -27.88
C PHE A 29 19.67 13.60 -27.05
N ILE A 30 20.55 13.92 -26.11
CA ILE A 30 21.12 12.96 -25.17
C ILE A 30 20.85 13.42 -23.74
N ILE A 31 20.28 12.54 -22.91
CA ILE A 31 20.25 12.72 -21.46
C ILE A 31 21.33 11.84 -20.85
N ARG A 32 22.25 12.43 -20.09
CA ARG A 32 23.32 11.73 -19.38
C ARG A 32 22.96 11.58 -17.91
N SER A 33 22.91 10.34 -17.42
CA SER A 33 22.69 10.05 -16.00
C SER A 33 23.92 10.38 -15.14
N CYS A 34 23.73 10.46 -13.82
CA CYS A 34 24.81 10.79 -12.87
C CYS A 34 25.90 9.72 -12.77
N ASP A 35 25.58 8.49 -13.17
CA ASP A 35 26.48 7.33 -13.26
C ASP A 35 27.06 7.14 -14.68
N GLY A 36 26.93 8.14 -15.56
CA GLY A 36 27.69 8.22 -16.82
C GLY A 36 27.07 7.48 -18.01
N PHE A 37 25.76 7.20 -18.00
CA PHE A 37 25.07 6.56 -19.12
C PHE A 37 24.31 7.58 -19.97
N ASP A 38 24.50 7.51 -21.28
CA ASP A 38 23.87 8.38 -22.26
C ASP A 38 22.65 7.71 -22.89
N PHE A 39 21.51 8.37 -22.74
CA PHE A 39 20.23 7.96 -23.29
C PHE A 39 19.95 8.77 -24.55
N HIS A 40 19.93 8.08 -25.69
CA HIS A 40 19.57 8.65 -26.98
C HIS A 40 18.05 8.81 -27.06
N VAL A 41 17.58 10.06 -27.09
CA VAL A 41 16.16 10.43 -26.94
C VAL A 41 15.72 11.46 -27.97
N HIS A 42 14.40 11.56 -28.15
CA HIS A 42 13.75 12.48 -29.09
C HIS A 42 13.12 13.67 -28.35
N LYS A 43 13.52 14.90 -28.72
CA LYS A 43 12.99 16.13 -28.12
C LYS A 43 11.47 16.21 -28.23
N ASP A 44 10.91 15.90 -29.39
CA ASP A 44 9.46 15.99 -29.61
C ASP A 44 8.66 15.09 -28.67
N ILE A 45 9.18 13.90 -28.37
CA ILE A 45 8.54 12.98 -27.41
C ILE A 45 8.65 13.53 -26.00
N LEU A 46 9.82 14.04 -25.62
CA LEU A 46 10.03 14.65 -24.30
C LEU A 46 9.17 15.90 -24.09
N LYS A 47 9.05 16.79 -25.08
CA LYS A 47 8.14 17.96 -25.06
C LYS A 47 6.70 17.53 -24.83
N PHE A 48 6.27 16.47 -25.49
CA PHE A 48 4.90 15.97 -25.35
C PHE A 48 4.67 15.33 -23.98
N ALA A 49 5.68 14.64 -23.43
CA ALA A 49 5.54 13.84 -22.23
C ALA A 49 5.81 14.60 -20.92
N SER A 50 6.54 15.73 -20.98
CA SER A 50 7.01 16.50 -19.83
C SER A 50 6.94 18.00 -20.08
N ASP A 51 6.29 18.71 -19.17
CA ASP A 51 6.16 20.18 -19.23
C ASP A 51 7.51 20.87 -19.01
N VAL A 52 8.34 20.34 -18.11
CA VAL A 52 9.71 20.86 -17.88
C VAL A 52 10.56 20.76 -19.15
N PHE A 53 10.51 19.62 -19.86
CA PHE A 53 11.24 19.48 -21.12
C PHE A 53 10.61 20.33 -22.23
N ASN A 54 9.28 20.47 -22.25
CA ASN A 54 8.61 21.38 -23.18
C ASN A 54 9.13 22.82 -23.05
N ASP A 55 9.16 23.33 -21.82
CA ASP A 55 9.63 24.68 -21.52
C ASP A 55 11.14 24.81 -21.79
N MET A 56 11.95 23.85 -21.34
CA MET A 56 13.40 23.84 -21.57
C MET A 56 13.75 23.94 -23.06
N PHE A 57 13.00 23.27 -23.93
CA PHE A 57 13.25 23.31 -25.37
C PHE A 57 12.56 24.46 -26.10
N ALA A 58 11.67 25.20 -25.45
CA ALA A 58 11.01 26.38 -26.02
C ALA A 58 11.92 27.61 -26.01
N PHE A 59 12.87 27.68 -25.08
CA PHE A 59 13.88 28.74 -25.04
C PHE A 59 15.07 28.35 -25.92
N PRO A 60 15.40 29.11 -26.99
CA PRO A 60 16.70 29.00 -27.62
C PRO A 60 17.74 29.31 -26.55
N ALA A 61 18.69 28.41 -26.31
CA ALA A 61 19.83 28.72 -25.44
C ALA A 61 20.44 30.04 -25.91
N ASP A 62 20.40 31.07 -25.06
CA ASP A 62 20.86 32.40 -25.42
C ASP A 62 22.30 32.31 -25.93
N THR A 63 22.48 32.70 -27.18
CA THR A 63 23.78 32.95 -27.83
C THR A 63 24.43 34.19 -27.20
N SER A 64 24.72 34.14 -25.90
CA SER A 64 25.44 35.18 -25.18
C SER A 64 26.72 34.60 -24.57
N GLY A 65 27.72 34.49 -25.44
CA GLY A 65 29.08 34.90 -25.07
C GLY A 65 29.84 34.02 -24.08
N SER A 66 30.00 32.74 -24.38
CA SER A 66 31.32 32.09 -24.24
C SER A 66 31.36 30.86 -25.15
N ALA A 67 32.35 30.82 -26.04
CA ALA A 67 32.64 29.67 -26.87
C ALA A 67 33.34 28.59 -26.02
N ASP A 68 32.65 28.11 -24.97
CA ASP A 68 33.02 26.94 -24.19
C ASP A 68 31.81 26.01 -24.18
N SER A 69 31.69 25.31 -25.31
CA SER A 69 30.87 24.14 -25.64
C SER A 69 29.86 23.66 -24.59
N ASP A 70 28.57 23.86 -24.86
CA ASP A 70 27.57 22.89 -24.40
C ASP A 70 28.08 21.48 -24.75
N PRO A 71 28.08 20.53 -23.80
CA PRO A 71 28.60 19.20 -24.05
C PRO A 71 27.82 18.59 -25.22
N ARG A 72 28.54 18.28 -26.29
CA ARG A 72 28.01 17.58 -27.46
C ARG A 72 28.60 16.19 -27.54
N ARG A 73 27.76 15.23 -27.90
CA ARG A 73 28.18 13.86 -28.22
C ARG A 73 27.46 13.44 -29.50
N ASP A 74 28.21 12.90 -30.45
CA ASP A 74 27.70 12.50 -31.77
C ASP A 74 26.93 13.63 -32.50
N GLY A 75 27.37 14.88 -32.31
CA GLY A 75 26.74 16.07 -32.88
C GLY A 75 25.47 16.54 -32.15
N LYS A 76 24.98 15.79 -31.15
CA LYS A 76 23.75 16.05 -30.39
C LYS A 76 24.05 16.80 -29.09
N PRO A 77 23.13 17.65 -28.59
CA PRO A 77 23.28 18.27 -27.28
C PRO A 77 23.11 17.24 -26.16
N VAL A 78 23.91 17.37 -25.11
CA VAL A 78 23.87 16.50 -23.92
C VAL A 78 23.36 17.30 -22.72
N LEU A 79 22.36 16.75 -22.03
CA LEU A 79 21.90 17.24 -20.73
C LEU A 79 22.28 16.26 -19.62
N VAL A 80 23.11 16.70 -18.68
CA VAL A 80 23.48 15.89 -17.51
C VAL A 80 22.42 16.05 -16.42
N VAL A 81 21.95 14.93 -15.87
CA VAL A 81 20.91 14.87 -14.85
C VAL A 81 21.37 14.07 -13.61
N PRO A 82 20.88 14.38 -12.40
CA PRO A 82 21.30 13.69 -11.18
C PRO A 82 20.72 12.28 -10.99
N GLU A 83 19.78 11.86 -11.83
CA GLU A 83 19.14 10.55 -11.79
C GLU A 83 20.11 9.46 -12.28
N SER A 84 20.05 8.28 -11.66
CA SER A 84 20.84 7.12 -12.08
C SER A 84 20.32 6.51 -13.37
N GLN A 85 21.19 5.76 -14.07
CA GLN A 85 20.85 4.99 -15.27
C GLN A 85 19.57 4.18 -15.05
N SER A 86 19.47 3.53 -13.90
CA SER A 86 18.36 2.64 -13.63
C SER A 86 17.02 3.35 -13.45
N ALA A 87 16.98 4.50 -12.77
CA ALA A 87 15.76 5.28 -12.61
C ALA A 87 15.34 5.94 -13.93
N LEU A 88 16.32 6.50 -14.65
CA LEU A 88 16.10 7.18 -15.91
C LEU A 88 15.61 6.23 -17.01
N HIS A 89 16.19 5.03 -17.11
CA HIS A 89 15.75 4.00 -18.06
C HIS A 89 14.27 3.65 -17.87
N LYS A 90 13.85 3.38 -16.63
CA LYS A 90 12.45 3.06 -16.33
C LYS A 90 11.52 4.25 -16.61
N LEU A 91 11.92 5.47 -16.22
CA LEU A 91 11.16 6.69 -16.49
C LEU A 91 10.91 6.88 -17.99
N LEU A 92 11.98 6.80 -18.80
CA LEU A 92 11.90 6.99 -20.24
C LEU A 92 11.09 5.87 -20.91
N CYS A 93 11.25 4.61 -20.48
CA CYS A 93 10.41 3.50 -20.98
C CYS A 93 8.91 3.77 -20.74
N LEU A 94 8.54 4.34 -19.58
CA LEU A 94 7.15 4.70 -19.26
C LEU A 94 6.66 5.94 -20.02
N ALA A 95 7.56 6.88 -20.32
CA ALA A 95 7.24 8.12 -21.03
C ALA A 95 7.05 7.90 -22.53
N TYR A 96 7.81 6.99 -23.12
CA TYR A 96 7.81 6.73 -24.57
C TYR A 96 6.68 5.78 -24.99
N PRO A 97 6.11 5.95 -26.21
CA PRO A 97 5.14 5.02 -26.78
C PRO A 97 5.63 3.55 -26.77
N PRO A 98 4.76 2.58 -26.41
CA PRO A 98 5.12 1.15 -26.39
C PRO A 98 5.66 0.65 -27.73
N ASP A 99 5.10 1.13 -28.85
CA ASP A 99 5.46 0.69 -30.20
C ASP A 99 6.89 1.09 -30.62
N LEU A 100 7.52 2.01 -29.89
CA LEU A 100 8.93 2.38 -30.10
C LEU A 100 9.90 1.48 -29.32
N HIS A 101 9.37 0.68 -28.40
CA HIS A 101 10.14 -0.29 -27.65
C HIS A 101 9.85 -1.65 -28.26
N LEU A 102 10.78 -2.20 -29.06
CA LEU A 102 10.69 -3.53 -29.69
C LEU A 102 10.67 -4.71 -28.68
N LEU A 103 10.09 -4.50 -27.50
CA LEU A 103 10.08 -5.41 -26.36
C LEU A 103 8.61 -5.64 -25.95
N ASP A 104 8.07 -6.77 -26.40
CA ASP A 104 6.72 -7.29 -26.16
C ASP A 104 6.35 -7.54 -24.67
N SER A 105 7.20 -7.17 -23.73
CA SER A 105 7.02 -7.51 -22.32
C SER A 105 7.67 -6.50 -21.39
N TYR A 106 7.07 -5.32 -21.26
CA TYR A 106 7.18 -4.58 -20.01
C TYR A 106 5.97 -4.94 -19.17
N THR A 107 6.06 -6.11 -18.52
CA THR A 107 5.21 -6.41 -17.37
C THR A 107 5.28 -5.23 -16.42
N LEU A 108 4.12 -4.62 -16.21
CA LEU A 108 3.85 -3.60 -15.21
C LEU A 108 4.47 -4.06 -13.90
N VAL A 109 5.52 -3.36 -13.48
CA VAL A 109 6.13 -3.31 -12.14
C VAL A 109 5.80 -4.53 -11.25
N GLY A 110 6.68 -5.53 -11.28
CA GLY A 110 6.68 -6.61 -10.27
C GLY A 110 7.32 -6.14 -8.95
N GLU A 111 7.37 -6.99 -7.93
CA GLU A 111 8.04 -6.69 -6.65
C GLU A 111 9.47 -6.18 -6.83
N ALA A 112 10.18 -6.69 -7.86
CA ALA A 112 11.55 -6.31 -8.21
C ALA A 112 11.70 -4.84 -8.66
N ASP A 113 10.61 -4.19 -9.09
CA ASP A 113 10.63 -2.80 -9.53
C ASP A 113 10.37 -1.81 -8.37
N LEU A 114 9.91 -2.28 -7.20
CA LEU A 114 9.72 -1.43 -6.02
C LEU A 114 11.04 -0.78 -5.58
N ASP A 115 12.17 -1.46 -5.75
CA ASP A 115 13.49 -0.94 -5.35
C ASP A 115 13.85 0.40 -6.02
N ARG A 116 13.25 0.68 -7.17
CA ARG A 116 13.54 1.87 -7.99
C ARG A 116 12.37 2.85 -8.01
N ILE A 117 11.21 2.46 -7.49
CA ILE A 117 9.95 3.18 -7.70
C ILE A 117 9.98 4.59 -7.13
N VAL A 118 10.64 4.77 -5.97
CA VAL A 118 10.78 6.08 -5.33
C VAL A 118 11.57 7.02 -6.23
N ALA A 119 12.73 6.57 -6.73
CA ALA A 119 13.58 7.38 -7.61
C ALA A 119 12.87 7.71 -8.93
N VAL A 120 12.17 6.74 -9.52
CA VAL A 120 11.40 6.94 -10.76
C VAL A 120 10.24 7.91 -10.53
N TYR A 121 9.52 7.79 -9.42
CA TYR A 121 8.41 8.69 -9.10
C TYR A 121 8.91 10.12 -8.85
N GLN A 122 9.98 10.30 -8.07
CA GLN A 122 10.58 11.62 -7.81
C GLN A 122 11.11 12.27 -9.10
N ALA A 123 11.73 11.49 -9.98
CA ALA A 123 12.16 12.00 -11.29
C ALA A 123 10.95 12.37 -12.17
N ALA A 124 9.92 11.52 -12.22
CA ALA A 124 8.68 11.82 -12.93
C ALA A 124 8.00 13.09 -12.41
N ASP A 125 8.02 13.32 -11.10
CA ASP A 125 7.46 14.50 -10.45
C ASP A 125 8.29 15.76 -10.76
N LYS A 126 9.61 15.68 -10.55
CA LYS A 126 10.58 16.73 -10.85
C LYS A 126 10.51 17.21 -12.30
N TYR A 127 10.39 16.28 -13.24
CA TYR A 127 10.28 16.58 -14.66
C TYR A 127 8.82 16.68 -15.15
N GLN A 128 7.84 16.64 -14.25
CA GLN A 128 6.42 16.81 -14.59
C GLN A 128 5.91 15.86 -15.68
N PHE A 129 6.32 14.59 -15.64
CA PHE A 129 5.77 13.52 -16.48
C PHE A 129 4.40 13.06 -15.97
N HIS A 130 3.37 13.87 -16.18
CA HIS A 130 2.01 13.66 -15.66
C HIS A 130 1.41 12.28 -15.99
N ARG A 131 1.61 11.79 -17.22
CA ARG A 131 1.12 10.46 -17.63
C ARG A 131 1.84 9.35 -16.87
N VAL A 132 3.16 9.47 -16.69
CA VAL A 132 3.95 8.50 -15.93
C VAL A 132 3.51 8.48 -14.48
N LEU A 133 3.36 9.65 -13.83
CA LEU A 133 2.85 9.73 -12.45
C LEU A 133 1.51 9.04 -12.28
N ARG A 134 0.57 9.22 -13.22
CA ARG A 134 -0.72 8.51 -13.22
C ARG A 134 -0.57 6.99 -13.32
N LEU A 135 0.31 6.52 -14.21
CA LEU A 135 0.60 5.09 -14.35
C LEU A 135 1.19 4.51 -13.05
N LEU A 136 2.19 5.17 -12.48
CA LEU A 136 2.82 4.77 -11.22
C LEU A 136 1.80 4.70 -10.07
N ARG A 137 0.93 5.71 -9.95
CA ARG A 137 -0.14 5.73 -8.94
C ARG A 137 -1.10 4.55 -9.10
N ASN A 138 -1.58 4.29 -10.32
CA ASN A 138 -2.50 3.18 -10.59
C ASN A 138 -1.86 1.80 -10.32
N MET A 139 -0.56 1.67 -10.55
CA MET A 139 0.19 0.45 -10.25
C MET A 139 0.39 0.24 -8.75
N LEU A 140 0.74 1.30 -8.02
CA LEU A 140 0.94 1.22 -6.58
C LEU A 140 -0.37 0.99 -5.81
N ASP A 141 -1.51 1.42 -6.38
CA ASP A 141 -2.83 1.30 -5.76
C ASP A 141 -3.49 -0.08 -5.93
N GLN A 142 -2.75 -1.10 -6.38
CA GLN A 142 -3.26 -2.46 -6.55
C GLN A 142 -3.44 -3.16 -5.19
N PRO A 143 -4.63 -3.68 -4.86
CA PRO A 143 -4.89 -4.32 -3.55
C PRO A 143 -3.94 -5.47 -3.23
N ALA A 144 -3.63 -6.31 -4.21
CA ALA A 144 -2.70 -7.43 -4.03
C ALA A 144 -1.30 -6.97 -3.63
N LEU A 145 -0.81 -5.86 -4.19
CA LEU A 145 0.49 -5.29 -3.86
C LEU A 145 0.49 -4.68 -2.46
N ILE A 146 -0.57 -3.93 -2.12
CA ILE A 146 -0.74 -3.32 -0.80
C ILE A 146 -0.77 -4.40 0.29
N ASP A 147 -1.51 -5.48 0.08
CA ASP A 147 -1.66 -6.55 1.07
C ASP A 147 -0.40 -7.41 1.20
N ALA A 148 0.39 -7.57 0.13
CA ALA A 148 1.67 -8.26 0.16
C ALA A 148 2.74 -7.45 0.90
N HIS A 149 2.78 -6.12 0.70
CA HIS A 149 3.87 -5.26 1.18
C HIS A 149 3.39 -4.00 1.92
N PRO A 150 2.51 -4.09 2.93
CA PRO A 150 1.81 -2.92 3.47
C PRO A 150 2.74 -1.90 4.12
N TYR A 151 3.78 -2.36 4.84
CA TYR A 151 4.77 -1.47 5.47
C TYR A 151 5.62 -0.72 4.44
N ARG A 152 6.06 -1.44 3.40
CA ARG A 152 6.89 -0.87 2.33
C ARG A 152 6.09 0.13 1.50
N LEU A 153 4.84 -0.19 1.16
CA LEU A 153 3.95 0.69 0.40
C LEU A 153 3.56 1.92 1.22
N PHE A 154 3.39 1.80 2.54
CA PHE A 154 3.22 2.97 3.40
C PHE A 154 4.43 3.91 3.32
N ALA A 155 5.65 3.36 3.41
CA ALA A 155 6.87 4.16 3.33
C ALA A 155 7.01 4.86 1.96
N ILE A 156 6.84 4.11 0.86
CA ILE A 156 6.84 4.67 -0.51
C ILE A 156 5.81 5.79 -0.61
N ALA A 157 4.59 5.54 -0.16
CA ALA A 157 3.52 6.52 -0.24
C ALA A 157 3.84 7.81 0.52
N LYS A 158 4.41 7.71 1.73
CA LYS A 158 4.82 8.90 2.50
C LYS A 158 5.99 9.64 1.85
N ILE A 159 6.97 8.94 1.29
CA ILE A 159 8.12 9.56 0.60
C ILE A 159 7.67 10.26 -0.68
N CYS A 160 6.71 9.69 -1.41
CA CYS A 160 6.20 10.20 -2.69
C CYS A 160 4.98 11.14 -2.54
N GLY A 161 4.53 11.45 -1.31
CA GLY A 161 3.37 12.33 -1.08
C GLY A 161 2.01 11.73 -1.51
N LEU A 162 1.89 10.41 -1.56
CA LEU A 162 0.69 9.67 -1.99
C LEU A 162 -0.24 9.38 -0.80
N GLY A 163 -0.98 10.40 -0.34
CA GLY A 163 -1.83 10.31 0.86
C GLY A 163 -2.81 9.13 0.88
N GLU A 164 -3.61 8.96 -0.16
CA GLU A 164 -4.60 7.86 -0.25
C GLU A 164 -3.95 6.46 -0.22
N LEU A 165 -2.80 6.31 -0.87
CA LEU A 165 -2.05 5.06 -0.85
C LEU A 165 -1.49 4.79 0.55
N ALA A 166 -0.94 5.82 1.21
CA ALA A 166 -0.44 5.71 2.58
C ALA A 166 -1.57 5.30 3.53
N ARG A 167 -2.78 5.86 3.35
CA ARG A 167 -3.97 5.49 4.12
C ARG A 167 -4.34 4.02 3.94
N LYS A 168 -4.47 3.54 2.69
CA LYS A 168 -4.79 2.14 2.38
C LYS A 168 -3.73 1.19 2.94
N ALA A 169 -2.46 1.52 2.75
CA ALA A 169 -1.34 0.73 3.25
C ALA A 169 -1.31 0.66 4.78
N ALA A 170 -1.51 1.78 5.48
CA ALA A 170 -1.60 1.82 6.93
C ALA A 170 -2.71 0.90 7.47
N LEU A 171 -3.90 0.93 6.86
CA LEU A 171 -4.99 0.04 7.24
C LEU A 171 -4.65 -1.44 6.94
N SER A 172 -3.94 -1.72 5.85
CA SER A 172 -3.53 -3.09 5.52
C SER A 172 -2.49 -3.66 6.51
N THR A 173 -1.63 -2.81 7.12
CA THR A 173 -0.70 -3.27 8.18
C THR A 173 -1.41 -3.94 9.36
N LEU A 174 -2.67 -3.60 9.62
CA LEU A 174 -3.45 -4.14 10.73
C LEU A 174 -3.82 -5.63 10.56
N ARG A 175 -3.66 -6.19 9.35
CA ARG A 175 -4.03 -7.58 9.03
C ARG A 175 -3.05 -8.60 9.59
N SER A 176 -1.83 -8.19 9.90
CA SER A 176 -0.76 -9.06 10.34
C SER A 176 -0.09 -8.52 11.61
N PRO A 177 0.56 -9.39 12.40
CA PRO A 177 1.49 -8.97 13.43
C PRO A 177 2.56 -8.04 12.86
N ILE A 178 3.04 -7.12 13.71
CA ILE A 178 4.23 -6.33 13.38
C ILE A 178 5.42 -7.28 13.28
N ASP A 179 6.07 -7.28 12.12
CA ASP A 179 7.32 -7.99 11.92
C ASP A 179 8.50 -7.02 12.19
N PRO A 180 9.23 -7.18 13.31
CA PRO A 180 10.37 -6.33 13.63
C PRO A 180 11.59 -6.61 12.74
N THR A 181 11.58 -7.69 11.96
CA THR A 181 12.68 -8.09 11.06
C THR A 181 12.50 -7.60 9.63
N ALA A 182 11.31 -7.08 9.30
CA ALA A 182 11.03 -6.53 7.98
C ALA A 182 12.02 -5.41 7.64
N ALA A 183 12.72 -5.57 6.53
CA ALA A 183 13.71 -4.62 6.03
C ALA A 183 13.45 -4.34 4.56
N PHE A 184 13.30 -3.06 4.22
CA PHE A 184 13.15 -2.60 2.85
C PHE A 184 13.90 -1.27 2.65
N PRO A 185 14.41 -0.99 1.42
CA PRO A 185 15.27 0.16 1.17
C PRO A 185 14.69 1.50 1.63
N GLU A 186 13.37 1.67 1.49
CA GLU A 186 12.66 2.91 1.75
C GLU A 186 12.61 3.28 3.23
N MET A 187 12.89 2.34 4.15
CA MET A 187 13.03 2.64 5.58
C MET A 187 14.10 3.70 5.86
N ARG A 188 15.14 3.79 5.03
CA ARG A 188 16.23 4.77 5.18
C ARG A 188 15.79 6.20 4.86
N CYS A 189 14.74 6.36 4.07
CA CYS A 189 14.23 7.64 3.61
C CYS A 189 12.97 8.08 4.38
N LEU A 190 12.25 7.13 4.98
CA LEU A 190 11.11 7.42 5.84
C LEU A 190 11.58 8.09 7.14
N SER A 191 10.90 9.15 7.58
CA SER A 191 11.22 9.78 8.85
C SER A 191 10.88 8.85 10.02
N TRP A 192 11.70 8.89 11.07
CA TRP A 192 11.44 8.15 12.31
C TRP A 192 10.04 8.46 12.87
N GLU A 193 9.61 9.72 12.79
CA GLU A 193 8.30 10.15 13.26
C GLU A 193 7.16 9.42 12.55
N GLU A 194 7.20 9.31 11.22
CA GLU A 194 6.17 8.64 10.43
C GLU A 194 6.15 7.12 10.69
N GLY A 195 7.33 6.49 10.78
CA GLY A 195 7.43 5.09 11.15
C GLY A 195 6.89 4.81 12.56
N HIS A 196 7.25 5.64 13.53
CA HIS A 196 6.76 5.53 14.91
C HIS A 196 5.24 5.77 15.00
N LYS A 197 4.70 6.72 14.23
CA LYS A 197 3.25 6.92 14.12
C LYS A 197 2.54 5.66 13.62
N LEU A 198 3.07 4.98 12.60
CA LEU A 198 2.49 3.72 12.10
C LEU A 198 2.46 2.62 13.16
N LEU A 199 3.56 2.42 13.88
CA LEU A 199 3.64 1.42 14.95
C LEU A 199 2.66 1.73 16.08
N ARG A 200 2.56 3.01 16.48
CA ARG A 200 1.62 3.44 17.52
C ARG A 200 0.16 3.34 17.06
N PHE A 201 -0.11 3.62 15.79
CA PHE A 201 -1.42 3.43 15.17
C PHE A 201 -1.84 1.95 15.26
N HIS A 202 -0.98 1.02 14.82
CA HIS A 202 -1.23 -0.41 14.91
C HIS A 202 -1.53 -0.86 16.35
N HIS A 203 -0.69 -0.45 17.29
CA HIS A 203 -0.88 -0.77 18.71
C HIS A 203 -2.20 -0.21 19.28
N LEU A 204 -2.54 1.03 18.94
CA LEU A 204 -3.77 1.68 19.41
C LEU A 204 -5.03 1.00 18.83
N CYS A 205 -4.99 0.60 17.55
CA CYS A 205 -6.04 -0.20 16.93
C CYS A 205 -6.22 -1.53 17.71
N GLY A 206 -5.12 -2.23 18.01
CA GLY A 206 -5.16 -3.46 18.80
C GLY A 206 -5.77 -3.29 20.19
N GLN A 207 -5.33 -2.29 20.94
CA GLN A 207 -5.90 -1.99 22.25
C GLN A 207 -7.39 -1.65 22.19
N ARG A 208 -7.80 -0.81 21.22
CA ARG A 208 -9.20 -0.40 21.07
C ARG A 208 -10.10 -1.56 20.67
N ALA A 209 -9.66 -2.36 19.70
CA ALA A 209 -10.40 -3.52 19.22
C ALA A 209 -10.54 -4.58 20.34
N ALA A 210 -9.46 -4.94 21.02
CA ALA A 210 -9.49 -5.90 22.13
C ALA A 210 -10.42 -5.42 23.27
N LYS A 211 -10.23 -4.19 23.74
CA LYS A 211 -11.08 -3.58 24.77
C LYS A 211 -12.55 -3.52 24.36
N TYR A 212 -12.82 -3.26 23.07
CA TYR A 212 -14.17 -3.24 22.55
C TYR A 212 -14.85 -4.61 22.64
N VAL A 213 -14.14 -5.68 22.25
CA VAL A 213 -14.62 -7.06 22.37
C VAL A 213 -14.90 -7.42 23.83
N GLU A 214 -13.98 -7.11 24.74
CA GLU A 214 -14.11 -7.41 26.17
C GLU A 214 -15.26 -6.64 26.85
N GLN A 215 -15.41 -5.34 26.56
CA GLN A 215 -16.29 -4.46 27.34
C GLN A 215 -17.66 -4.19 26.71
N LYS A 216 -17.78 -4.25 25.38
CA LYS A 216 -18.96 -3.75 24.65
C LYS A 216 -19.46 -4.65 23.53
N GLY A 217 -18.67 -5.60 23.02
CA GLY A 217 -19.06 -6.47 21.90
C GLY A 217 -20.41 -7.16 22.10
N TRP A 218 -20.74 -7.49 23.35
CA TRP A 218 -21.95 -8.18 23.76
C TRP A 218 -23.19 -7.26 23.95
N LYS A 219 -23.01 -5.99 24.35
CA LYS A 219 -24.14 -5.06 24.65
C LYS A 219 -25.02 -4.73 23.44
N PHE A 220 -24.51 -4.95 22.23
CA PHE A 220 -25.25 -4.68 20.99
C PHE A 220 -26.35 -5.70 20.72
N PHE A 221 -26.20 -6.93 21.24
CA PHE A 221 -27.23 -7.96 21.12
C PHE A 221 -28.27 -7.92 22.24
N SER A 222 -28.04 -7.10 23.28
CA SER A 222 -29.06 -6.77 24.27
C SER A 222 -29.97 -5.59 23.88
N MET A 223 -29.70 -4.85 22.79
CA MET A 223 -30.34 -3.53 22.56
C MET A 223 -30.82 -3.19 21.13
N ALA A 224 -30.72 -4.04 20.11
CA ALA A 224 -31.19 -3.68 18.76
C ALA A 224 -32.33 -4.58 18.25
N PRO A 225 -33.58 -4.10 18.23
CA PRO A 225 -34.54 -4.47 17.20
C PRO A 225 -34.43 -3.47 16.04
N ALA A 226 -34.21 -3.95 14.82
CA ALA A 226 -34.68 -3.22 13.64
C ALA A 226 -36.19 -3.50 13.51
N VAL A 227 -36.97 -2.47 13.16
CA VAL A 227 -38.43 -2.55 13.02
C VAL A 227 -38.79 -3.62 11.99
N GLY A 228 -39.33 -4.75 12.46
CA GLY A 228 -39.85 -5.84 11.62
C GLY A 228 -39.38 -7.25 12.01
N GLU A 229 -38.28 -7.38 12.75
CA GLU A 229 -37.79 -8.67 13.26
C GLU A 229 -37.69 -8.60 14.79
N ALA A 230 -38.43 -9.48 15.47
CA ALA A 230 -38.47 -9.53 16.92
C ALA A 230 -37.04 -9.71 17.50
N PRO A 231 -36.68 -9.01 18.59
CA PRO A 231 -35.37 -9.18 19.21
C PRO A 231 -35.24 -10.63 19.64
N SER A 232 -34.25 -11.33 19.07
CA SER A 232 -34.01 -12.70 19.47
C SER A 232 -33.42 -12.69 20.89
N HIS A 233 -34.27 -13.03 21.85
CA HIS A 233 -33.85 -13.64 23.12
C HIS A 233 -33.22 -15.05 22.88
N TYR A 234 -32.65 -15.33 21.70
CA TYR A 234 -32.34 -16.67 21.17
C TYR A 234 -30.88 -16.89 20.77
N HIS A 235 -29.98 -15.93 20.90
CA HIS A 235 -28.57 -16.21 20.60
C HIS A 235 -28.01 -17.20 21.61
N VAL A 236 -27.57 -18.35 21.08
CA VAL A 236 -27.10 -19.53 21.83
C VAL A 236 -26.03 -19.20 22.88
N TRP A 237 -25.24 -18.14 22.67
CA TRP A 237 -24.19 -17.68 23.59
C TRP A 237 -24.61 -16.57 24.56
N ALA A 238 -25.68 -15.82 24.27
CA ALA A 238 -25.96 -14.57 24.97
C ALA A 238 -26.98 -14.72 26.09
N ILE A 239 -28.13 -15.37 25.86
CA ILE A 239 -29.25 -15.35 26.84
C ILE A 239 -30.22 -16.52 26.61
N ARG A 240 -29.75 -17.76 26.52
CA ARG A 240 -30.64 -18.89 26.80
C ARG A 240 -30.53 -19.21 28.28
N SER A 241 -31.43 -18.65 29.08
CA SER A 241 -31.61 -18.98 30.51
C SER A 241 -32.03 -20.45 30.65
N HIS A 242 -31.08 -21.36 30.51
CA HIS A 242 -31.29 -22.78 30.76
C HIS A 242 -30.36 -23.17 31.91
N ASN A 243 -30.96 -23.38 33.07
CA ASN A 243 -30.27 -23.69 34.31
C ASN A 243 -29.84 -25.18 34.30
N HIS A 244 -28.80 -25.51 33.53
CA HIS A 244 -28.22 -26.86 33.49
C HIS A 244 -26.89 -26.84 34.26
N SER A 245 -26.88 -27.48 35.43
CA SER A 245 -25.82 -27.50 36.45
C SER A 245 -24.38 -27.78 35.98
N HIS A 246 -24.13 -28.28 34.77
CA HIS A 246 -22.80 -28.73 34.35
C HIS A 246 -22.37 -28.40 32.91
N CYS A 247 -23.28 -28.04 31.99
CA CYS A 247 -22.92 -27.86 30.56
C CYS A 247 -22.89 -26.38 30.11
N CYS A 248 -23.63 -25.50 30.78
CA CYS A 248 -23.71 -24.08 30.44
C CYS A 248 -23.47 -23.22 31.68
N ALA A 249 -22.31 -23.41 32.33
CA ALA A 249 -21.93 -22.55 33.45
C ALA A 249 -21.87 -21.09 32.97
N THR A 250 -22.74 -20.25 33.52
CA THR A 250 -22.76 -18.81 33.26
C THR A 250 -22.00 -18.12 34.39
N SER A 251 -20.83 -17.55 34.08
CA SER A 251 -20.17 -16.57 34.96
C SER A 251 -20.77 -15.19 34.71
N GLU A 252 -20.66 -14.24 35.64
CA GLU A 252 -20.97 -12.84 35.32
C GLU A 252 -19.94 -12.28 34.34
N PRO A 253 -20.36 -11.59 33.26
CA PRO A 253 -21.72 -11.48 32.70
C PRO A 253 -22.23 -12.79 32.04
N GLN A 254 -23.53 -13.10 32.21
CA GLN A 254 -24.18 -14.41 31.94
C GLN A 254 -24.02 -14.95 30.50
N TRP A 255 -22.86 -15.52 30.15
CA TRP A 255 -22.60 -16.10 28.83
C TRP A 255 -22.18 -17.56 28.95
N SER A 256 -22.27 -18.29 27.85
CA SER A 256 -21.66 -19.62 27.78
C SER A 256 -20.13 -19.52 27.88
N GLN A 257 -19.52 -20.46 28.59
CA GLN A 257 -18.06 -20.53 28.74
C GLN A 257 -17.33 -20.56 27.39
N TRP A 258 -17.86 -21.26 26.38
CA TRP A 258 -17.25 -21.29 25.05
C TRP A 258 -17.20 -19.90 24.38
N PHE A 259 -18.20 -19.06 24.60
CA PHE A 259 -18.25 -17.72 24.02
C PHE A 259 -17.33 -16.75 24.78
N PHE A 260 -17.22 -16.92 26.09
CA PHE A 260 -16.21 -16.24 26.88
C PHE A 260 -14.79 -16.59 26.39
N ASN A 261 -14.50 -17.88 26.17
CA ASN A 261 -13.22 -18.32 25.65
C ASN A 261 -12.95 -17.76 24.24
N TYR A 262 -13.95 -17.82 23.35
CA TYR A 262 -13.87 -17.25 22.01
C TYR A 262 -13.56 -15.74 22.04
N THR A 263 -14.29 -14.96 22.83
CA THR A 263 -14.09 -13.51 22.91
C THR A 263 -12.74 -13.13 23.53
N ALA A 264 -12.27 -13.89 24.53
CA ALA A 264 -10.94 -13.72 25.10
C ALA A 264 -9.83 -14.04 24.07
N HIS A 265 -9.99 -15.12 23.30
CA HIS A 265 -9.06 -15.47 22.22
C HIS A 265 -9.09 -14.42 21.11
N LEU A 266 -10.28 -13.95 20.71
CA LEU A 266 -10.44 -12.88 19.72
C LEU A 266 -9.76 -11.59 20.18
N ALA A 267 -9.96 -11.19 21.43
CA ALA A 267 -9.31 -10.01 22.00
C ALA A 267 -7.78 -10.15 21.95
N SER A 268 -7.23 -11.30 22.33
CA SER A 268 -5.79 -11.57 22.23
C SER A 268 -5.28 -11.50 20.79
N ARG A 269 -6.02 -12.05 19.82
CA ARG A 269 -5.62 -12.00 18.40
C ARG A 269 -5.65 -10.57 17.87
N LEU A 270 -6.69 -9.81 18.19
CA LEU A 270 -6.83 -8.41 17.80
C LEU A 270 -5.72 -7.50 18.36
N GLN A 271 -5.09 -7.84 19.49
CA GLN A 271 -3.92 -7.09 19.96
C GLN A 271 -2.73 -7.17 18.99
N THR A 272 -2.60 -8.28 18.26
CA THR A 272 -1.50 -8.51 17.31
C THR A 272 -1.88 -8.26 15.85
N ALA A 273 -3.12 -8.57 15.47
CA ALA A 273 -3.65 -8.37 14.13
C ALA A 273 -5.01 -7.66 14.26
N PRO A 274 -5.02 -6.33 14.44
CA PRO A 274 -6.24 -5.55 14.63
C PRO A 274 -7.00 -5.31 13.33
N SER A 275 -7.41 -6.37 12.63
CA SER A 275 -8.21 -6.25 11.40
C SER A 275 -9.61 -6.82 11.59
N HIS A 276 -10.56 -6.29 10.81
CA HIS A 276 -11.88 -6.87 10.63
C HIS A 276 -11.79 -8.32 10.10
N CYS A 277 -10.82 -8.60 9.22
CA CYS A 277 -10.55 -9.96 8.72
C CYS A 277 -10.21 -10.94 9.85
N THR A 278 -9.58 -10.47 10.93
CA THR A 278 -9.26 -11.31 12.10
C THR A 278 -10.52 -11.77 12.82
N VAL A 279 -11.58 -10.96 12.81
CA VAL A 279 -12.89 -11.36 13.35
C VAL A 279 -13.57 -12.38 12.43
N GLU A 280 -13.54 -12.13 11.12
CA GLU A 280 -14.22 -12.96 10.11
C GLU A 280 -13.59 -14.35 9.98
N THR A 281 -12.26 -14.44 10.11
CA THR A 281 -11.49 -15.69 9.93
C THR A 281 -11.27 -16.47 11.23
N LEU A 282 -11.55 -15.88 12.39
CA LEU A 282 -11.37 -16.60 13.65
C LEU A 282 -12.48 -17.63 13.84
N GLU A 283 -12.07 -18.90 13.82
CA GLU A 283 -12.93 -20.04 14.12
C GLU A 283 -12.95 -20.36 15.61
N LEU A 284 -14.05 -20.99 16.04
CA LEU A 284 -14.15 -21.58 17.38
C LEU A 284 -13.11 -22.69 17.55
N ALA A 285 -12.45 -22.74 18.71
CA ALA A 285 -11.56 -23.84 19.02
C ALA A 285 -12.35 -25.15 19.11
N PRO A 286 -11.75 -26.31 18.76
CA PRO A 286 -12.45 -27.60 18.79
C PRO A 286 -13.10 -27.90 20.15
N ALA A 287 -12.42 -27.58 21.25
CA ALA A 287 -12.94 -27.76 22.60
C ALA A 287 -14.15 -26.84 22.91
N ASP A 288 -14.15 -25.61 22.41
CA ASP A 288 -15.26 -24.66 22.57
C ASP A 288 -16.47 -25.07 21.71
N ARG A 289 -16.20 -25.61 20.51
CA ARG A 289 -17.23 -26.19 19.64
C ARG A 289 -17.87 -27.41 20.29
N GLU A 290 -17.08 -28.32 20.85
CA GLU A 290 -17.58 -29.47 21.59
C GLU A 290 -18.44 -29.03 22.79
N LEU A 291 -18.00 -28.01 23.52
CA LEU A 291 -18.78 -27.45 24.63
C LEU A 291 -20.14 -26.90 24.17
N ALA A 292 -20.18 -26.21 23.02
CA ALA A 292 -21.42 -25.71 22.44
C ALA A 292 -22.36 -26.83 21.98
N GLU A 293 -21.81 -27.93 21.46
CA GLU A 293 -22.57 -29.10 20.96
C GLU A 293 -23.08 -30.02 22.08
N ARG A 294 -22.42 -30.04 23.25
CA ARG A 294 -22.84 -30.81 24.43
C ARG A 294 -24.19 -30.38 25.02
N CYS A 295 -24.67 -29.17 24.70
CA CYS A 295 -25.97 -28.71 25.12
C CYS A 295 -27.02 -29.05 24.05
N SER A 296 -27.94 -29.96 24.38
CA SER A 296 -29.03 -30.40 23.49
C SER A 296 -29.91 -29.27 22.95
N THR A 297 -29.96 -28.15 23.67
CA THR A 297 -30.73 -26.97 23.30
C THR A 297 -29.96 -26.02 22.38
N CYS A 298 -28.64 -25.94 22.54
CA CYS A 298 -27.73 -25.13 21.73
C CYS A 298 -27.41 -25.83 20.40
N SER A 299 -27.26 -27.16 20.44
CA SER A 299 -27.00 -28.00 19.27
C SER A 299 -28.21 -28.13 18.35
N ALA A 300 -29.42 -28.07 18.89
CA ALA A 300 -30.66 -28.17 18.13
C ALA A 300 -31.15 -26.86 17.50
N ASP A 301 -30.47 -25.73 17.75
CA ASP A 301 -30.86 -24.44 17.16
C ASP A 301 -30.35 -24.35 15.70
N PRO A 302 -31.25 -24.32 14.69
CA PRO A 302 -30.85 -24.25 13.29
C PRO A 302 -30.22 -22.90 12.91
N ASN A 303 -30.36 -21.86 13.73
CA ASN A 303 -29.88 -20.52 13.44
C ASN A 303 -28.51 -20.22 14.04
N ARG A 304 -27.95 -21.11 14.86
CA ARG A 304 -26.70 -20.90 15.62
C ARG A 304 -25.55 -20.37 14.76
N GLU A 305 -25.28 -21.04 13.64
CA GLU A 305 -24.15 -20.69 12.76
C GLU A 305 -24.40 -19.37 12.03
N ARG A 306 -25.60 -19.19 11.49
CA ARG A 306 -26.01 -17.94 10.84
C ARG A 306 -25.88 -16.75 11.78
N ASP A 307 -26.39 -16.88 12.99
CA ASP A 307 -26.36 -15.80 13.97
C ASP A 307 -24.91 -15.50 14.40
N PHE A 308 -24.06 -16.53 14.52
CA PHE A 308 -22.64 -16.35 14.88
C PHE A 308 -21.87 -15.62 13.78
N GLU A 309 -22.12 -15.95 12.52
CA GLU A 309 -21.57 -15.21 11.38
C GLU A 309 -22.11 -13.78 11.29
N ASN A 310 -23.39 -13.56 11.59
CA ASN A 310 -23.96 -12.20 11.71
C ASN A 310 -23.26 -11.40 12.82
N PHE A 311 -22.95 -12.03 13.96
CA PHE A 311 -22.14 -11.44 15.01
C PHE A 311 -20.75 -11.03 14.52
N LYS A 312 -20.05 -11.95 13.85
CA LYS A 312 -18.71 -11.68 13.29
C LYS A 312 -18.76 -10.51 12.30
N GLY A 313 -19.72 -10.50 11.38
CA GLY A 313 -19.89 -9.42 10.40
C GLY A 313 -20.18 -8.05 11.00
N MET A 314 -21.08 -7.97 12.00
CA MET A 314 -21.36 -6.70 12.68
C MET A 314 -20.16 -6.18 13.49
N LEU A 315 -19.45 -7.08 14.17
CA LEU A 315 -18.26 -6.73 14.93
C LEU A 315 -17.13 -6.27 14.01
N ALA A 316 -16.90 -7.01 12.92
CA ALA A 316 -15.94 -6.69 11.86
C ALA A 316 -16.21 -5.29 11.26
N GLY A 317 -17.47 -5.00 10.91
CA GLY A 317 -17.87 -3.71 10.36
C GLY A 317 -17.59 -2.53 11.31
N LYS A 318 -17.79 -2.71 12.63
CA LYS A 318 -17.50 -1.66 13.61
C LYS A 318 -16.02 -1.45 13.86
N ILE A 319 -15.25 -2.53 13.91
CA ILE A 319 -13.79 -2.45 14.01
C ILE A 319 -13.24 -1.73 12.78
N LYS A 320 -13.71 -2.08 11.57
CA LYS A 320 -13.34 -1.40 10.33
C LYS A 320 -13.64 0.10 10.38
N ALA A 321 -14.88 0.48 10.70
CA ALA A 321 -15.28 1.89 10.78
C ALA A 321 -14.48 2.68 11.85
N SER A 322 -14.18 2.03 12.99
CA SER A 322 -13.35 2.63 14.03
C SER A 322 -11.91 2.86 13.57
N HIS A 323 -11.33 1.94 12.81
CA HIS A 323 -9.96 2.07 12.29
C HIS A 323 -9.88 3.10 11.17
N GLU A 324 -10.89 3.17 10.29
CA GLU A 324 -11.01 4.23 9.26
C GLU A 324 -11.09 5.61 9.92
N THR A 325 -11.91 5.78 10.95
CA THR A 325 -11.97 7.06 11.68
C THR A 325 -10.63 7.39 12.37
N LEU A 326 -9.97 6.39 12.93
CA LEU A 326 -8.71 6.58 13.64
C LEU A 326 -7.57 6.94 12.70
N VAL A 327 -7.46 6.28 11.53
CA VAL A 327 -6.37 6.55 10.59
C VAL A 327 -6.41 8.00 10.09
N ASP A 328 -7.61 8.52 9.83
CA ASP A 328 -7.83 9.90 9.38
C ASP A 328 -7.58 10.95 10.47
N THR A 329 -7.65 10.55 11.74
CA THR A 329 -7.29 11.43 12.87
C THR A 329 -5.78 11.40 13.16
N TYR A 330 -5.13 10.28 12.86
CA TYR A 330 -3.77 10.00 13.30
C TYR A 330 -2.70 10.44 12.30
N PHE A 331 -3.04 10.41 11.02
CA PHE A 331 -2.18 10.82 9.93
C PHE A 331 -2.76 12.03 9.22
N ASP A 332 -1.90 12.98 8.89
CA ASP A 332 -2.21 13.96 7.87
C ASP A 332 -1.86 13.36 6.50
N PHE A 333 -2.90 13.06 5.71
CA PHE A 333 -2.78 12.57 4.35
C PHE A 333 -2.93 13.66 3.30
N SER A 334 -3.01 14.94 3.71
CA SER A 334 -2.96 16.03 2.75
C SER A 334 -1.66 15.96 1.95
N GLN A 335 -1.77 16.16 0.64
CA GLN A 335 -0.60 16.28 -0.20
C GLN A 335 0.16 17.52 0.27
N THR A 336 1.29 17.32 0.93
CA THR A 336 2.27 18.38 1.08
C THR A 336 2.91 18.56 -0.30
N SER A 337 2.23 19.32 -1.17
CA SER A 337 2.89 19.94 -2.31
C SER A 337 3.98 20.83 -1.74
N LYS A 338 5.24 20.41 -1.90
CA LYS A 338 6.38 21.29 -1.69
C LYS A 338 6.69 22.00 -2.98
#